data_AF-A0AB38EGW3-F1
#
_entry.id   AF-A0AB38EGW3-F1
#
_cell.length_a   1.000
_cell.length_b   1.000
_cell.length_c   1.000
_cell.angle_alpha   90.00
_cell.angle_beta   90.00
_cell.angle_gamma   90.00
#
_symmetry.space_group_name_H-M   'P 1'
#
loop_
_entity.id
_entity.type
_entity.pdbx_description
1 polymer ?
#
loop_
_entity_poly.entity_id
_entity_poly.type
_entity_poly.pdbx_seq_one_letter_code
_entity_poly.pdbx_strand_id
1 'polypeptide(L)'
;MSREDSQFKLRMPAELRDAIELAAKERKRSLNAEIVARLESTVLAESVGPELLSAAKAKKLSAEFRKGIPDEVKRRIVDAINYSVVHGLPSAHLDLTDLDLESLPNNEANSLAESFSVMLADAGYEVEWDGLNHLWISFE
;
A
#
# COMPACT_ATOMS: atom_id res chain seq x y z
N MET A 1 -19.20 18.45 -17.12
CA MET A 1 -19.65 17.78 -15.90
C MET A 1 -18.98 18.47 -14.73
N SER A 2 -19.79 19.13 -13.92
CA SER A 2 -19.37 19.95 -12.79
C SER A 2 -18.59 19.09 -11.79
N ARG A 3 -17.36 19.48 -11.44
CA ARG A 3 -16.63 18.84 -10.34
C ARG A 3 -17.42 19.13 -9.06
N GLU A 4 -18.02 18.10 -8.46
CA GLU A 4 -18.82 18.18 -7.23
C GLU A 4 -17.97 18.47 -5.97
N ASP A 5 -16.64 18.53 -6.11
CA ASP A 5 -15.73 18.73 -4.99
C ASP A 5 -15.61 20.21 -4.61
N SER A 6 -16.12 20.55 -3.43
CA SER A 6 -15.94 21.88 -2.81
C SER A 6 -14.46 22.16 -2.57
N GLN A 7 -13.94 23.26 -3.13
CA GLN A 7 -12.54 23.65 -2.93
C GLN A 7 -12.30 24.14 -1.50
N PHE A 8 -11.51 23.41 -0.73
CA PHE A 8 -11.08 23.79 0.61
C PHE A 8 -9.71 24.48 0.59
N LYS A 9 -9.62 25.71 1.07
CA LYS A 9 -8.34 26.43 1.19
C LYS A 9 -7.63 26.05 2.49
N LEU A 10 -6.80 25.02 2.42
CA LEU A 10 -5.98 24.57 3.55
C LEU A 10 -4.78 25.52 3.76
N ARG A 11 -4.62 26.02 5.00
CA ARG A 11 -3.39 26.68 5.43
C ARG A 11 -2.50 25.64 6.08
N MET A 12 -1.27 25.50 5.60
CA MET A 12 -0.31 24.53 6.11
C MET A 12 1.09 25.15 6.21
N PRO A 13 1.89 24.75 7.21
CA PRO A 13 3.31 25.12 7.28
C PRO A 13 4.06 24.69 6.00
N ALA A 14 5.08 25.47 5.61
CA ALA A 14 5.86 25.19 4.40
C ALA A 14 6.51 23.79 4.45
N GLU A 15 7.14 23.45 5.57
CA GLU A 15 7.77 22.14 5.78
C GLU A 15 6.79 20.98 5.60
N LEU A 16 5.56 21.13 6.11
CA LEU A 16 4.51 20.10 5.95
C LEU A 16 4.08 19.99 4.49
N ARG A 17 3.97 21.10 3.77
CA ARG A 17 3.63 21.09 2.35
C ARG A 17 4.69 20.37 1.53
N ASP A 18 5.96 20.68 1.77
CA ASP A 18 7.09 20.10 1.05
C ASP A 18 7.18 18.58 1.28
N ALA A 19 6.96 18.14 2.52
CA ALA A 19 6.92 16.72 2.86
C ALA A 19 5.79 15.97 2.13
N ILE A 20 4.58 16.54 2.06
CA ILE A 20 3.46 15.92 1.34
C ILE A 20 3.70 15.96 -0.18
N GLU A 21 4.32 17.01 -0.71
CA GLU A 21 4.64 17.10 -2.13
C GLU A 21 5.66 16.05 -2.57
N LEU A 22 6.69 15.80 -1.76
CA LEU A 22 7.63 14.71 -1.99
C LEU A 22 6.91 13.35 -2.00
N ALA A 23 6.09 13.09 -0.99
CA ALA A 23 5.33 11.84 -0.88
C ALA A 23 4.32 11.66 -2.03
N ALA A 24 3.74 12.74 -2.54
CA ALA A 24 2.86 12.73 -3.70
C ALA A 24 3.62 12.33 -4.97
N LYS A 25 4.84 12.86 -5.17
CA LYS A 25 5.73 12.51 -6.30
C LYS A 25 6.12 11.03 -6.27
N GLU A 26 6.51 10.52 -5.11
CA GLU A 26 6.85 9.09 -4.93
C GLU A 26 5.67 8.16 -5.28
N ARG A 27 4.45 8.58 -4.97
CA ARG A 27 3.22 7.83 -5.27
C ARG A 27 2.60 8.17 -6.63
N LYS A 28 3.26 9.00 -7.45
CA LYS A 28 2.74 9.48 -8.76
C LYS A 28 1.34 10.11 -8.66
N ARG A 29 1.03 10.76 -7.54
CA ARG A 29 -0.23 11.48 -7.28
C ARG A 29 -0.01 12.99 -7.34
N SER A 30 -1.08 13.75 -7.59
CA SER A 30 -1.04 15.21 -7.36
C SER A 30 -1.02 15.49 -5.86
N LEU A 31 -0.52 16.66 -5.44
CA LEU A 31 -0.54 17.07 -4.04
C LEU A 31 -1.94 16.95 -3.42
N ASN A 32 -2.97 17.39 -4.14
CA ASN A 32 -4.34 17.32 -3.67
C ASN A 32 -4.84 15.88 -3.56
N ALA A 33 -4.53 15.03 -4.54
CA ALA A 33 -4.88 13.61 -4.50
C ALA A 33 -4.20 12.88 -3.33
N GLU A 34 -2.96 13.24 -3.01
CA GLU A 34 -2.24 12.69 -1.86
C GLU A 34 -2.84 13.13 -0.52
N ILE A 35 -3.21 14.42 -0.38
CA ILE A 35 -3.89 14.93 0.81
C ILE A 35 -5.22 14.22 1.01
N VAL A 36 -6.02 14.09 -0.05
CA VAL A 36 -7.32 13.40 0.01
C VAL A 36 -7.12 11.93 0.40
N ALA A 37 -6.20 11.21 -0.24
CA ALA A 37 -5.94 9.81 0.06
C ALA A 37 -5.53 9.59 1.53
N ARG A 38 -4.72 10.49 2.11
CA ARG A 38 -4.34 10.43 3.52
C ARG A 38 -5.53 10.67 4.47
N LEU A 39 -6.37 11.64 4.15
CA LEU A 39 -7.58 11.94 4.93
C LEU A 39 -8.58 10.78 4.86
N GLU A 40 -8.83 10.25 3.67
CA GLU A 40 -9.70 9.09 3.46
C GLU A 40 -9.19 7.89 4.26
N SER A 41 -7.89 7.60 4.20
CA SER A 41 -7.28 6.52 4.98
C SER A 41 -7.45 6.72 6.49
N THR A 42 -7.26 7.94 6.99
CA THR A 42 -7.42 8.26 8.42
C THR A 42 -8.86 8.09 8.87
N VAL A 43 -9.82 8.67 8.14
CA VAL A 43 -11.25 8.57 8.47
C VAL A 43 -11.73 7.12 8.37
N LEU A 44 -11.23 6.36 7.39
CA LEU A 44 -11.55 4.95 7.24
C LEU A 44 -11.02 4.12 8.43
N ALA A 45 -9.79 4.39 8.89
CA ALA A 45 -9.22 3.74 10.07
C ALA A 45 -10.04 4.05 11.34
N GLU A 46 -10.41 5.32 11.57
CA GLU A 46 -11.23 5.74 12.71
C GLU A 46 -12.66 5.16 12.67
N SER A 47 -13.15 4.75 11.50
CA SER A 47 -14.48 4.16 11.36
C SER A 47 -14.61 2.75 11.97
N VAL A 48 -13.47 2.11 12.26
CA VAL A 48 -13.32 0.85 13.00
C VAL A 48 -13.03 1.18 14.47
N GLY A 49 -14.09 1.53 15.20
CA GLY A 49 -14.01 1.76 16.65
C GLY A 49 -13.97 0.47 17.48
N PRO A 50 -13.95 0.57 18.82
CA PRO A 50 -13.95 -0.60 19.72
C PRO A 50 -15.28 -1.37 19.73
N GLU A 51 -16.34 -0.80 19.14
CA GLU A 51 -17.66 -1.42 19.10
C GLU A 51 -17.79 -2.42 17.95
N LEU A 52 -18.58 -3.47 18.18
CA LEU A 52 -18.86 -4.49 17.17
C LEU A 52 -19.54 -3.86 15.94
N LEU A 53 -18.87 -3.95 14.79
CA LEU A 53 -19.41 -3.50 13.51
C LEU A 53 -20.57 -4.39 13.07
N SER A 54 -21.60 -3.79 12.46
CA SER A 54 -22.59 -4.58 11.73
C SER A 54 -21.93 -5.27 10.53
N ALA A 55 -22.42 -6.46 10.17
CA ALA A 55 -21.88 -7.21 9.03
C ALA A 55 -21.90 -6.39 7.73
N ALA A 56 -22.93 -5.56 7.52
CA ALA A 56 -23.03 -4.67 6.36
C ALA A 56 -21.94 -3.59 6.36
N LYS A 57 -21.68 -2.96 7.52
CA LYS A 57 -20.62 -1.96 7.66
C LYS A 57 -19.24 -2.60 7.51
N ALA A 58 -19.00 -3.77 8.13
CA ALA A 58 -17.77 -4.53 8.00
C ALA A 58 -17.46 -4.90 6.54
N LYS A 59 -18.48 -5.38 5.79
CA LYS A 59 -18.33 -5.70 4.37
C LYS A 59 -17.94 -4.48 3.54
N LYS A 60 -18.58 -3.33 3.77
CA LYS A 60 -18.27 -2.08 3.06
C LYS A 60 -16.85 -1.60 3.37
N LEU A 61 -16.48 -1.56 4.65
CA LEU A 61 -15.15 -1.13 5.08
C LEU A 61 -14.06 -2.07 4.55
N SER A 62 -14.26 -3.38 4.62
CA SER A 62 -13.33 -4.37 4.07
C SER A 62 -13.07 -4.13 2.58
N ALA A 63 -14.12 -3.87 1.78
CA ALA A 63 -13.96 -3.55 0.37
C ALA A 63 -13.17 -2.25 0.12
N GLU A 64 -13.32 -1.24 0.99
CA GLU A 64 -12.54 0.00 0.92
C GLU A 64 -11.08 -0.22 1.32
N PHE A 65 -10.80 -0.95 2.41
CA PHE A 65 -9.45 -1.26 2.85
C PHE A 65 -8.68 -2.12 1.84
N ARG A 66 -9.36 -2.99 1.09
CA ARG A 66 -8.74 -3.78 0.02
C ARG A 66 -8.05 -2.92 -1.04
N LYS A 67 -8.52 -1.69 -1.29
CA LYS A 67 -7.87 -0.76 -2.23
C LYS A 67 -6.47 -0.34 -1.78
N GLY A 68 -6.18 -0.44 -0.47
CA GLY A 68 -4.87 -0.12 0.11
C GLY A 68 -3.89 -1.30 0.13
N ILE A 69 -4.33 -2.52 -0.19
CA ILE A 69 -3.46 -3.71 -0.16
C ILE A 69 -2.20 -3.54 -1.03
N PRO A 70 -2.27 -3.02 -2.27
CA PRO A 70 -1.07 -2.84 -3.08
C PRO A 70 -0.05 -1.89 -2.44
N ASP A 71 -0.52 -0.77 -1.87
CA ASP A 71 0.36 0.21 -1.22
C ASP A 71 1.03 -0.42 0.03
N GLU A 72 0.30 -1.26 0.77
CA GLU A 72 0.82 -1.97 1.95
C GLU A 72 1.82 -3.07 1.60
N VAL A 73 1.54 -3.89 0.58
CA VAL A 73 2.47 -4.92 0.08
C VAL A 73 3.78 -4.26 -0.37
N LYS A 74 3.69 -3.18 -1.16
CA LYS A 74 4.86 -2.43 -1.62
C LYS A 74 5.70 -1.93 -0.45
N ARG A 75 5.05 -1.32 0.55
CA ARG A 75 5.73 -0.81 1.75
C ARG A 75 6.51 -1.94 2.45
N ARG A 76 5.87 -3.08 2.68
CA ARG A 76 6.50 -4.23 3.35
C ARG A 76 7.65 -4.84 2.55
N ILE A 77 7.54 -4.90 1.22
CA ILE A 77 8.65 -5.32 0.35
C ILE A 77 9.87 -4.42 0.58
N VAL A 78 9.67 -3.10 0.52
CA VAL A 78 10.76 -2.13 0.71
C VAL A 78 11.35 -2.24 2.11
N ASP A 79 10.51 -2.36 3.14
CA ASP A 79 10.97 -2.50 4.53
C ASP A 79 11.78 -3.79 4.73
N ALA A 80 11.36 -4.91 4.14
CA ALA A 80 12.07 -6.19 4.20
C ALA A 80 13.43 -6.14 3.50
N ILE A 81 13.49 -5.55 2.29
CA ILE A 81 14.76 -5.36 1.57
C ILE A 81 15.71 -4.48 2.37
N ASN A 82 15.23 -3.32 2.85
CA ASN A 82 16.05 -2.40 3.63
C ASN A 82 16.57 -3.06 4.90
N TYR A 83 15.73 -3.83 5.60
CA TYR A 83 16.15 -4.60 6.76
C TYR A 83 17.30 -5.56 6.39
N SER A 84 17.15 -6.36 5.33
CA SER A 84 18.20 -7.29 4.90
C SER A 84 19.51 -6.60 4.54
N VAL A 85 19.44 -5.48 3.80
CA VAL A 85 20.62 -4.67 3.44
C VAL A 85 21.34 -4.13 4.67
N VAL A 86 20.61 -3.57 5.62
CA VAL A 86 21.19 -3.02 6.87
C VAL A 86 21.90 -4.11 7.68
N HIS A 87 21.43 -5.36 7.59
CA HIS A 87 21.99 -6.49 8.33
C HIS A 87 23.01 -7.31 7.52
N GLY A 88 23.34 -6.90 6.29
CA GLY A 88 24.30 -7.61 5.42
C GLY A 88 23.82 -9.01 5.01
N LEU A 89 22.51 -9.24 4.99
CA LEU A 89 21.92 -10.48 4.48
C LEU A 89 21.89 -10.42 2.94
N PRO A 90 21.98 -11.56 2.22
CA PRO A 90 21.94 -11.62 0.75
C PRO A 90 20.52 -11.66 0.14
N SER A 91 19.51 -11.81 1.00
CA SER A 91 18.12 -11.95 0.59
C SER A 91 17.17 -11.38 1.65
N ALA A 92 15.96 -11.04 1.21
CA ALA A 92 14.84 -10.66 2.06
C ALA A 92 13.72 -11.69 1.96
N HIS A 93 13.09 -11.96 3.09
CA HIS A 93 11.91 -12.79 3.19
C HIS A 93 10.75 -11.98 3.74
N LEU A 94 9.59 -12.13 3.13
CA LEU A 94 8.37 -11.41 3.48
C LEU A 94 7.20 -12.37 3.65
N ASP A 95 6.50 -12.21 4.77
CA ASP A 95 5.23 -12.86 5.08
C ASP A 95 4.07 -11.87 4.91
N LEU A 96 3.10 -12.25 4.08
CA LEU A 96 1.89 -11.52 3.71
C LEU A 96 0.62 -12.28 4.10
N THR A 97 0.72 -13.35 4.91
CA THR A 97 -0.41 -14.20 5.29
C THR A 97 -1.55 -13.41 5.95
N ASP A 98 -1.21 -12.37 6.71
CA ASP A 98 -2.18 -11.50 7.38
C ASP A 98 -3.01 -10.63 6.41
N LEU A 99 -2.53 -10.43 5.18
CA LEU A 99 -3.26 -9.69 4.15
C LEU A 99 -4.28 -10.57 3.40
N ASP A 100 -4.25 -11.88 3.63
CA ASP A 100 -5.18 -12.86 3.06
C ASP A 100 -5.40 -12.63 1.55
N LEU A 101 -4.29 -12.58 0.81
CA LEU A 101 -4.30 -12.27 -0.63
C LEU A 101 -5.06 -13.31 -1.44
N GLU A 102 -5.19 -14.53 -0.92
CA GLU A 102 -6.00 -15.61 -1.49
C GLU A 102 -7.51 -15.31 -1.44
N SER A 103 -7.96 -14.43 -0.54
CA SER A 103 -9.36 -13.98 -0.49
C SER A 103 -9.73 -12.99 -1.61
N LEU A 104 -8.74 -12.47 -2.33
CA LEU A 104 -8.95 -11.64 -3.50
C LEU A 104 -9.37 -12.50 -4.70
N PRO A 105 -10.12 -11.95 -5.67
CA PRO A 105 -10.37 -12.64 -6.94
C PRO A 105 -9.04 -13.08 -7.58
N ASN A 106 -8.94 -14.35 -8.01
CA ASN A 106 -7.68 -14.94 -8.48
C ASN A 106 -6.95 -14.09 -9.54
N ASN A 107 -7.69 -13.41 -10.42
CA ASN A 107 -7.12 -12.52 -11.43
C ASN A 107 -6.46 -11.28 -10.82
N GLU A 108 -7.04 -10.71 -9.76
CA GLU A 108 -6.50 -9.55 -9.07
C GLU A 108 -5.26 -9.92 -8.24
N ALA A 109 -5.31 -11.03 -7.51
CA ALA A 109 -4.19 -11.50 -6.69
C ALA A 109 -2.96 -11.82 -7.54
N ASN A 110 -3.15 -12.58 -8.62
CA ASN A 110 -2.05 -12.94 -9.53
C ASN A 110 -1.49 -11.71 -10.26
N SER A 111 -2.36 -10.80 -10.72
CA SER A 111 -1.92 -9.55 -11.36
C SER A 111 -1.13 -8.67 -10.41
N LEU A 112 -1.50 -8.64 -9.12
CA LEU A 112 -0.78 -7.91 -8.09
C LEU A 112 0.62 -8.51 -7.88
N ALA A 113 0.71 -9.82 -7.65
CA ALA A 113 1.98 -10.53 -7.47
C ALA A 113 2.91 -10.33 -8.68
N GLU A 114 2.38 -10.49 -9.89
CA GLU A 114 3.12 -10.27 -11.14
C GLU A 114 3.63 -8.83 -11.24
N SER A 115 2.82 -7.83 -10.89
CA SER A 115 3.23 -6.42 -10.93
C SER A 115 4.42 -6.13 -10.01
N PHE A 116 4.50 -6.78 -8.85
CA PHE A 116 5.62 -6.64 -7.93
C PHE A 116 6.84 -7.44 -8.37
N SER A 117 6.66 -8.63 -8.93
CA SER A 117 7.74 -9.40 -9.54
C SER A 117 8.42 -8.62 -10.66
N VAL A 118 7.64 -7.96 -11.53
CA VAL A 118 8.18 -7.09 -12.59
C VAL A 118 8.91 -5.89 -11.97
N MET A 119 8.31 -5.20 -11.00
CA MET A 119 8.94 -4.06 -10.33
C MET A 119 10.31 -4.42 -9.72
N LEU A 120 10.40 -5.59 -9.10
CA LEU A 120 11.62 -6.09 -8.46
C LEU A 120 12.65 -6.56 -9.49
N ALA A 121 12.21 -7.29 -10.52
CA ALA A 121 13.08 -7.72 -11.61
C ALA A 121 13.67 -6.53 -12.40
N ASP A 122 12.87 -5.49 -12.65
CA ASP A 122 13.32 -4.24 -13.29
C ASP A 122 14.39 -3.52 -12.43
N ALA A 123 14.37 -3.72 -11.12
CA ALA A 123 15.38 -3.21 -10.19
C ALA A 123 16.58 -4.15 -9.98
N GLY A 124 16.59 -5.32 -10.63
CA GLY A 124 17.69 -6.29 -10.59
C GLY A 124 17.58 -7.35 -9.48
N TYR A 125 16.44 -7.47 -8.81
CA TYR A 125 16.22 -8.52 -7.82
C TYR A 125 15.73 -9.81 -8.47
N GLU A 126 16.17 -10.95 -7.96
CA GLU A 126 15.55 -12.24 -8.25
C GLU A 126 14.42 -12.50 -7.26
N VAL A 127 13.29 -13.01 -7.74
CA VAL A 127 12.05 -13.09 -6.97
C VAL A 127 11.46 -14.49 -7.08
N GLU A 128 11.12 -15.07 -5.93
CA GLU A 128 10.42 -16.34 -5.84
C GLU A 128 9.21 -16.19 -4.90
N TRP A 129 8.04 -16.60 -5.39
CA TRP A 129 6.82 -16.65 -4.60
C TRP A 129 6.55 -18.08 -4.15
N ASP A 130 6.30 -18.26 -2.85
CA ASP A 130 5.72 -19.50 -2.31
C ASP A 130 4.24 -19.24 -1.99
N GLY A 131 3.38 -19.67 -2.93
CA GLY A 131 1.98 -19.26 -2.97
C GLY A 131 1.83 -17.75 -3.20
N LEU A 132 0.81 -17.14 -2.58
CA LEU A 132 0.60 -15.68 -2.62
C LEU A 132 1.03 -14.99 -1.31
N ASN A 133 1.36 -15.77 -0.27
CA ASN A 133 1.58 -15.23 1.07
C ASN A 133 3.06 -15.10 1.43
N HIS A 134 3.96 -15.78 0.73
CA HIS A 134 5.38 -15.73 1.01
C HIS A 134 6.17 -15.28 -0.21
N LEU A 135 7.06 -14.33 0.02
CA LEU A 135 7.91 -13.75 -1.02
C LEU A 135 9.37 -13.83 -0.59
N TRP A 136 10.20 -14.38 -1.46
CA TRP A 136 11.65 -14.40 -1.35
C TRP A 136 12.26 -13.48 -2.38
N ILE A 137 13.19 -12.63 -1.95
CA ILE A 137 13.83 -11.61 -2.80
C ILE A 137 15.34 -11.75 -2.62
N SER A 138 16.05 -12.12 -3.67
CA SER A 138 17.51 -12.24 -3.68
C SER A 138 18.15 -11.09 -4.45
N PHE A 139 19.33 -10.66 -4.02
CA PHE A 139 20.12 -9.59 -4.65
C PHE A 139 21.60 -9.97 -4.81
N GLU A 140 21.88 -11.27 -4.89
CA GLU A 140 23.19 -11.82 -5.29
C GLU A 140 23.40 -11.77 -6.80
#